data_AF-A0A354J9I6-F1
#
_entry.id   AF-A0A354J9I6-F1
#
_cell.length_a   1.000
_cell.length_b   1.000
_cell.length_c   1.000
_cell.angle_alpha   90.00
_cell.angle_beta   90.00
_cell.angle_gamma   90.00
#
_symmetry.space_group_name_H-M   'P 1'
#
loop_
_entity.id
_entity.type
_entity.pdbx_description
1 polymer ?
#
loop_
_entity_poly.entity_id
_entity_poly.type
_entity_poly.pdbx_seq_one_letter_code
_entity_poly.pdbx_strand_id
1 'polypeptide(L)'
;MFDVILDYIKKILKSRLFPITLIFAALLFVLVYRLFQLQIVEGPVIAEETVLKTTKTREIKSTRGNIYDRNGKLLASNVLSYSVMMED
;
A
#
# COMPACT_ATOMS: atom_id res chain seq x y z
N MET A 1 -3.00 -50.81 1.30
CA MET A 1 -3.35 -49.43 1.72
C MET A 1 -3.06 -48.42 0.62
N PHE A 2 -1.88 -48.50 -0.01
CA PHE A 2 -1.56 -47.71 -1.23
C PHE A 2 -2.48 -47.98 -2.41
N ASP A 3 -2.89 -49.23 -2.63
CA ASP A 3 -3.76 -49.59 -3.75
C ASP A 3 -5.14 -48.91 -3.66
N VAL A 4 -5.66 -48.79 -2.44
CA VAL A 4 -6.92 -48.09 -2.16
C VAL A 4 -6.79 -46.61 -2.54
N ILE A 5 -5.67 -45.97 -2.20
CA ILE A 5 -5.42 -44.57 -2.56
C ILE A 5 -5.32 -44.41 -4.08
N LEU A 6 -4.60 -45.31 -4.75
CA LEU A 6 -4.42 -45.28 -6.20
C LEU A 6 -5.74 -45.47 -6.96
N ASP A 7 -6.61 -46.36 -6.46
CA ASP A 7 -7.93 -46.62 -7.04
C ASP A 7 -8.87 -45.43 -6.88
N TYR A 8 -8.84 -44.76 -5.73
CA TYR A 8 -9.58 -43.51 -5.53
C TYR A 8 -9.10 -42.40 -6.49
N ILE A 9 -7.78 -42.25 -6.64
CA ILE A 9 -7.19 -41.26 -7.58
C ILE A 9 -7.61 -41.57 -9.02
N LYS A 10 -7.54 -42.84 -9.46
CA LYS A 10 -8.01 -43.25 -10.79
C LYS A 10 -9.49 -42.94 -10.99
N LYS A 11 -10.34 -43.16 -9.98
CA LYS A 11 -11.78 -42.89 -10.04
C LYS A 11 -12.08 -41.40 -10.18
N ILE A 12 -11.30 -40.56 -9.49
CA ILE A 12 -11.35 -39.09 -9.61
C ILE A 12 -10.89 -38.64 -10.99
N LEU A 13 -9.75 -39.16 -11.49
CA LEU A 13 -9.21 -38.86 -12.81
C LEU A 13 -10.16 -39.26 -13.96
N LYS A 14 -10.92 -40.35 -13.79
CA LYS A 14 -11.91 -40.81 -14.80
C LYS A 14 -13.18 -39.97 -14.84
N SER A 15 -13.37 -39.06 -13.89
CA SER A 15 -14.56 -38.22 -13.82
C SER A 15 -14.55 -37.16 -14.92
N ARG A 16 -15.71 -36.91 -15.53
CA ARG A 16 -15.89 -35.85 -16.54
C ARG A 16 -15.67 -34.43 -15.97
N LEU A 17 -15.75 -34.29 -14.65
CA LEU A 17 -15.53 -33.02 -13.94
C LEU A 17 -14.04 -32.74 -13.68
N PHE A 18 -13.19 -33.78 -13.69
CA PHE A 18 -11.76 -33.66 -13.42
C PHE A 18 -11.03 -32.61 -14.27
N PRO A 19 -11.17 -32.59 -15.62
CA PRO A 19 -10.47 -31.59 -16.44
C PRO A 19 -10.92 -30.15 -16.13
N ILE A 20 -12.19 -29.94 -15.80
CA ILE A 20 -12.71 -28.61 -15.44
C ILE A 20 -12.08 -28.16 -14.11
N THR A 21 -12.06 -29.04 -13.10
CA THR A 21 -11.43 -28.74 -11.81
C THR A 21 -9.95 -28.45 -11.96
N LEU A 22 -9.24 -29.19 -12.82
CA LEU A 22 -7.83 -28.97 -13.09
C LEU A 22 -7.56 -27.60 -13.72
N ILE A 23 -8.40 -27.16 -14.67
CA ILE A 23 -8.30 -25.83 -15.27
C ILE A 23 -8.48 -24.75 -14.21
N PHE A 24 -9.53 -24.85 -13.38
CA PHE A 24 -9.75 -23.89 -12.30
C PHE A 24 -8.61 -23.88 -11.27
N ALA A 25 -8.06 -25.04 -10.93
CA ALA A 25 -6.90 -25.14 -10.05
C ALA A 25 -5.67 -24.46 -10.65
N ALA A 26 -5.42 -24.64 -11.95
CA ALA A 26 -4.33 -23.96 -12.64
C ALA A 26 -4.52 -22.43 -12.66
N LEU A 27 -5.73 -21.94 -12.92
CA LEU A 27 -6.04 -20.51 -12.87
C LEU A 27 -5.84 -19.93 -11.46
N LEU A 28 -6.30 -20.63 -10.43
CA LEU A 28 -6.06 -20.24 -9.04
C LEU A 28 -4.57 -20.23 -8.70
N PHE A 29 -3.82 -21.23 -9.16
CA PHE A 29 -2.39 -21.29 -8.95
C PHE A 29 -1.66 -20.09 -9.55
N VAL A 30 -2.04 -19.65 -10.76
CA VAL A 30 -1.50 -18.43 -11.39
C VAL A 30 -1.76 -17.20 -10.52
N LEU A 31 -2.96 -17.06 -9.96
CA LEU A 31 -3.29 -15.93 -9.06
C LEU A 31 -2.47 -15.97 -7.77
N VAL A 32 -2.33 -17.14 -7.14
CA VAL A 32 -1.52 -17.30 -5.93
C VAL A 32 -0.05 -16.97 -6.21
N TYR A 33 0.49 -17.47 -7.34
CA TYR A 33 1.84 -17.14 -7.76
C TYR A 33 2.01 -15.63 -7.99
N ARG A 34 1.04 -14.99 -8.64
CA ARG A 34 1.06 -13.54 -8.88
C ARG A 34 1.04 -12.76 -7.57
N LEU A 35 0.20 -13.16 -6.60
CA LEU A 35 0.17 -12.56 -5.28
C LEU A 35 1.50 -12.72 -4.54
N PHE A 36 2.11 -13.91 -4.60
CA PHE A 36 3.41 -14.16 -3.99
C PHE A 36 4.50 -13.25 -4.59
N GLN A 37 4.53 -13.10 -5.91
CA GLN A 37 5.46 -12.17 -6.58
C GLN A 37 5.27 -10.73 -6.09
N LEU A 38 4.02 -10.22 -6.10
CA LEU A 38 3.72 -8.86 -5.68
C LEU A 38 3.99 -8.60 -4.19
N GLN A 39 3.66 -9.56 -3.32
CA GLN A 39 3.73 -9.36 -1.87
C GLN A 39 5.09 -9.71 -1.27
N ILE A 40 5.75 -10.77 -1.75
CA ILE A 40 7.00 -11.25 -1.14
C ILE A 40 8.22 -10.76 -1.92
N VAL A 41 8.16 -10.79 -3.26
CA VAL A 41 9.31 -10.40 -4.09
C VAL A 41 9.36 -8.88 -4.26
N GLU A 42 8.25 -8.28 -4.71
CA GLU A 42 8.16 -6.83 -4.96
C GLU A 42 7.70 -6.03 -3.74
N GLY A 43 7.24 -6.71 -2.68
CA GLY A 43 6.72 -6.06 -1.47
C GLY A 43 7.66 -5.04 -0.83
N PRO A 44 8.97 -5.32 -0.67
CA PRO A 44 9.91 -4.37 -0.09
C PRO A 44 10.05 -3.09 -0.92
N VAL A 45 10.11 -3.21 -2.25
CA VAL A 45 10.28 -2.08 -3.17
C VAL A 45 9.03 -1.19 -3.15
N ILE A 46 7.84 -1.80 -3.18
CA ILE A 46 6.57 -1.07 -3.10
C ILE A 46 6.46 -0.36 -1.75
N ALA A 47 6.82 -1.02 -0.64
CA ALA A 47 6.76 -0.41 0.69
C ALA A 47 7.70 0.81 0.81
N GLU A 48 8.94 0.68 0.34
CA GLU A 48 9.92 1.76 0.36
C GLU A 48 9.49 2.96 -0.50
N GLU A 49 8.99 2.72 -1.71
CA GLU A 49 8.44 3.78 -2.55
C GLU A 49 7.24 4.47 -1.90
N THR A 50 6.38 3.73 -1.19
CA THR A 50 5.21 4.30 -0.53
C THR A 50 5.62 5.17 0.66
N VAL A 51 6.66 4.79 1.40
CA VAL A 51 7.21 5.62 2.49
C VAL A 51 7.83 6.90 1.93
N LEU A 52 8.63 6.80 0.86
CA LEU A 52 9.23 7.97 0.19
C LEU A 52 8.16 8.89 -0.42
N LYS A 53 7.07 8.32 -0.96
CA LYS A 53 5.93 9.04 -1.53
C LYS A 53 4.87 9.44 -0.50
N THR A 54 5.03 9.07 0.77
CA THR A 54 4.23 9.61 1.88
C THR A 54 4.70 11.04 2.14
N THR A 55 4.47 11.89 1.15
CA THR A 55 4.64 13.32 1.21
C THR A 55 3.67 13.81 2.26
N LYS A 56 4.18 14.16 3.45
CA LYS A 56 3.37 14.81 4.48
C LYS A 56 2.83 16.09 3.88
N THR A 57 1.53 16.14 3.61
CA THR A 57 0.82 17.35 3.22
C THR A 57 0.98 18.35 4.36
N ARG A 58 1.95 19.27 4.23
CA ARG A 58 2.06 20.43 5.11
C ARG A 58 1.25 21.54 4.48
N GLU A 59 0.19 21.94 5.16
CA GLU A 59 -0.49 23.19 4.85
C GLU A 59 0.48 24.34 5.13
N ILE A 60 0.90 25.03 4.06
CA ILE A 60 1.63 26.28 4.17
C ILE A 60 0.61 27.34 4.55
N LYS A 61 0.58 27.75 5.81
CA LYS A 61 -0.25 28.86 6.26
C LYS A 61 0.20 30.12 5.52
N SER A 62 -0.73 30.80 4.86
CA SER A 62 -0.45 32.09 4.21
C SER A 62 -0.03 33.13 5.24
N THR A 63 0.96 33.95 4.91
CA THR A 63 1.38 35.08 5.74
C THR A 63 0.28 36.14 5.76
N ARG A 64 -0.21 36.51 6.94
CA ARG A 64 -1.14 37.64 7.11
C ARG A 64 -0.50 38.94 6.63
N GLY A 65 -1.28 39.77 5.95
CA GLY A 65 -0.84 41.09 5.51
C GLY A 65 -0.47 42.02 6.67
N ASN A 66 0.43 42.95 6.40
CA ASN A 66 0.84 43.98 7.35
C ASN A 66 -0.27 45.03 7.53
N ILE A 67 -0.46 45.51 8.75
CA ILE A 67 -1.43 46.58 9.07
C ILE A 67 -0.65 47.88 9.25
N TYR A 68 -1.08 48.94 8.55
CA TYR A 68 -0.48 50.27 8.59
C TYR A 68 -1.51 51.31 9.06
N ASP A 69 -1.03 52.37 9.70
CA ASP A 69 -1.82 53.56 9.98
C ASP A 69 -2.00 54.42 8.70
N ARG A 70 -2.89 55.42 8.72
CA ARG A 70 -3.16 56.37 7.63
C ARG A 70 -1.91 57.10 7.10
N ASN A 71 -0.87 57.19 7.93
CA ASN A 71 0.42 57.81 7.61
C ASN A 71 1.47 56.79 7.12
N GLY A 72 1.07 55.54 6.84
CA GLY A 72 1.97 54.49 6.36
C GLY A 72 2.87 53.86 7.44
N LYS A 73 2.63 54.15 8.73
CA LYS A 73 3.39 53.55 9.83
C LYS A 73 2.94 52.12 10.10
N LEU A 74 3.86 51.16 10.14
CA LEU A 74 3.57 49.76 10.45
C LEU A 74 3.08 49.60 11.90
N LEU A 75 1.91 48.98 12.07
CA LEU A 75 1.26 48.73 13.36
C LEU A 75 1.29 47.25 13.76
N ALA A 76 1.16 46.33 12.79
CA ALA A 76 1.23 44.89 13.05
C ALA A 76 1.80 44.13 11.84
N SER A 77 2.71 43.20 12.11
CA SER A 77 3.27 42.25 11.14
C SER A 77 3.48 40.88 11.77
N ASN A 78 3.58 39.85 10.94
CA ASN A 78 3.99 38.52 11.39
C ASN A 78 5.52 38.40 11.35
N VAL A 79 6.09 37.74 12.35
CA VAL A 79 7.52 37.39 12.41
C VAL A 79 7.64 35.88 12.65
N LEU A 80 8.62 35.25 12.02
CA LEU A 80 8.93 33.83 12.23
C LEU A 80 9.37 33.60 13.68
N SER A 81 8.68 32.70 14.38
CA SER A 81 9.04 32.27 15.74
C SER A 81 9.29 30.76 15.74
N TYR A 82 10.44 30.36 16.27
CA TYR A 82 10.83 28.97 16.41
C TYR A 82 10.68 28.56 17.87
N SER A 83 9.94 27.48 18.11
CA SER A 83 9.85 26.86 19.45
C SER A 83 10.26 25.40 19.35
N VAL A 84 11.07 24.95 20.31
CA VAL A 84 11.50 23.56 20.43
C VAL A 84 10.63 22.92 21.49
N MET A 85 9.87 21.89 21.11
CA MET A 85 9.08 21.08 22.03
C MET A 85 9.79 19.73 22.19
N MET A 86 10.07 19.35 23.43
CA MET A 86 10.53 18.02 23.80
C MET A 86 9.33 17.25 24.35
N GLU A 87 9.13 16.03 23.87
CA GLU A 87 8.11 15.10 24.33
C GLU A 87 8.87 13.87 24.90
N ASP A 88 8.49 13.43 26.11
CA ASP A 88 9.16 12.36 26.89
C ASP A 88 8.84 10.96 26.33
#